data_AF-A0A2H0WT18-F1
#
_entry.id   AF-A0A2H0WT18-F1
#
_cell.length_a   1.000
_cell.length_b   1.000
_cell.length_c   1.000
_cell.angle_alpha   90.00
_cell.angle_beta   90.00
_cell.angle_gamma   90.00
#
_symmetry.space_group_name_H-M   'P 1'
#
loop_
_entity.id
_entity.type
_entity.pdbx_description
1 polymer ?
#
loop_
_entity_poly.entity_id
_entity_poly.type
_entity_poly.pdbx_seq_one_letter_code
_entity_poly.pdbx_strand_id
1 'polypeptide(L)'
;MPDAAPQKELPIKLSQFTKALLESLKTIKPKSKPDDFSKLSVSQTVSFFAIVYEKLRNAVEYREDHLIRRAAIERIIRRRLMLNPEGRGEGENLLRELLWARYFDNESLGSDDTVKIQQILDKYLLVRKHIITGRDLDTQQFLGQYLYDLMTCEIEEILSPETVTRYASFTFFIYQVLRKKIKIEGLEEDQKDAFFLTALEKTYRRS
;
A
#
# COMPACT_ATOMS: atom_id res chain seq x y z
N MET A 1 -22.50 -5.26 -56.72
CA MET A 1 -21.79 -5.28 -55.43
C MET A 1 -22.75 -4.77 -54.38
N PRO A 2 -23.13 -5.56 -53.36
CA PRO A 2 -23.97 -5.05 -52.29
C PRO A 2 -23.11 -4.34 -51.25
N ASP A 3 -23.46 -3.08 -50.97
CA ASP A 3 -22.93 -2.25 -49.89
C ASP A 3 -23.06 -2.98 -48.55
N ALA A 4 -21.94 -3.12 -47.84
CA ALA A 4 -21.93 -3.60 -46.47
C ALA A 4 -22.53 -2.51 -45.56
N ALA A 5 -23.75 -2.75 -45.08
CA ALA A 5 -24.39 -1.88 -44.10
C ALA A 5 -23.50 -1.71 -42.85
N PRO A 6 -23.39 -0.49 -42.28
CA PRO A 6 -22.59 -0.26 -41.09
C PRO A 6 -23.17 -1.06 -39.91
N GLN A 7 -22.34 -1.93 -39.32
CA GLN A 7 -22.72 -2.69 -38.13
C GLN A 7 -23.02 -1.69 -37.00
N LYS A 8 -24.29 -1.58 -36.61
CA LYS A 8 -24.71 -0.84 -35.42
C LYS A 8 -24.07 -1.51 -34.20
N GLU A 9 -23.09 -0.84 -33.59
CA GLU A 9 -22.54 -1.24 -32.30
C GLU A 9 -23.68 -1.29 -31.27
N LEU A 10 -23.97 -2.49 -30.78
CA LEU A 10 -24.96 -2.68 -29.72
C LEU A 10 -24.48 -1.97 -28.45
N PRO A 11 -25.32 -1.18 -27.77
CA PRO A 11 -24.91 -0.45 -26.58
C PRO A 11 -24.49 -1.43 -25.47
N ILE A 12 -23.26 -1.30 -24.99
CA ILE A 12 -22.70 -2.14 -23.93
C ILE A 12 -23.51 -1.93 -22.65
N LYS A 13 -24.27 -2.96 -22.23
CA LYS A 13 -25.04 -2.93 -20.98
C LYS A 13 -24.14 -3.30 -19.80
N LEU A 14 -23.74 -2.29 -19.04
CA LEU A 14 -22.90 -2.48 -17.84
C LEU A 14 -23.68 -3.11 -16.68
N SER A 15 -23.04 -4.06 -15.98
CA SER A 15 -23.58 -4.65 -14.75
C SER A 15 -23.63 -3.63 -13.61
N GLN A 16 -24.46 -3.87 -12.59
CA GLN A 16 -24.50 -3.02 -11.39
C GLN A 16 -23.14 -2.92 -10.70
N PHE A 17 -22.36 -4.01 -10.67
CA PHE A 17 -21.03 -4.04 -10.05
C PHE A 17 -20.02 -3.24 -10.85
N THR A 18 -20.12 -3.26 -12.18
CA THR A 18 -19.28 -2.45 -13.07
C THR A 18 -19.60 -0.96 -12.91
N LYS A 19 -20.87 -0.60 -12.77
CA LYS A 19 -21.27 0.80 -12.49
C LYS A 19 -20.75 1.26 -11.12
N ALA A 20 -20.92 0.44 -10.08
CA ALA A 20 -20.40 0.76 -8.74
C ALA A 20 -18.87 0.90 -8.71
N LEU A 21 -18.13 0.06 -9.45
CA LEU A 21 -16.70 0.21 -9.63
C LEU A 21 -16.36 1.55 -10.30
N LEU A 22 -17.04 1.90 -11.39
CA LEU A 22 -16.80 3.16 -12.10
C LEU A 22 -17.10 4.38 -11.23
N GLU A 23 -18.16 4.34 -10.42
CA GLU A 23 -18.46 5.39 -9.45
C GLU A 23 -17.35 5.50 -8.40
N SER A 24 -16.94 4.37 -7.80
CA SER A 24 -15.82 4.35 -6.84
C SER A 24 -14.56 4.96 -7.44
N LEU A 25 -14.15 4.52 -8.63
CA LEU A 25 -12.95 5.02 -9.32
C LEU A 25 -13.04 6.52 -9.65
N LYS A 26 -14.22 7.06 -9.95
CA LYS A 26 -14.42 8.50 -10.18
C LYS A 26 -14.33 9.32 -8.90
N THR A 27 -14.63 8.72 -7.75
CA THR A 27 -14.56 9.40 -6.45
C THR A 27 -13.16 9.38 -5.83
N ILE A 28 -12.24 8.58 -6.37
CA ILE A 28 -10.83 8.58 -5.95
C ILE A 28 -10.26 9.97 -6.24
N LYS A 29 -9.93 10.69 -5.17
CA LYS A 29 -9.26 11.99 -5.25
C LYS A 29 -7.77 11.79 -5.05
N PRO A 30 -6.93 12.45 -5.86
CA PRO A 30 -5.50 12.48 -5.62
C PRO A 30 -5.22 13.09 -4.26
N LYS A 31 -4.18 12.57 -3.62
CA LYS A 31 -3.66 13.16 -2.39
C LYS A 31 -3.38 14.63 -2.67
N SER A 32 -3.96 15.50 -1.85
CA SER A 32 -3.74 16.94 -1.97
C SER A 32 -2.25 17.22 -1.78
N LYS A 33 -1.67 18.02 -2.67
CA LYS A 33 -0.28 18.43 -2.52
C LYS A 33 -0.16 19.36 -1.31
N PRO A 34 0.92 19.25 -0.53
CA PRO A 34 1.19 20.19 0.55
C PRO A 34 1.25 21.63 0.02
N ASP A 35 0.85 22.58 0.85
CA ASP A 35 1.05 24.01 0.58
C ASP A 35 2.56 24.35 0.55
N ASP A 36 2.93 25.43 -0.13
CA ASP A 36 4.33 25.82 -0.38
C ASP A 36 5.16 25.97 0.91
N PHE A 37 4.53 26.33 2.02
CA PHE A 37 5.17 26.46 3.33
C PHE A 37 5.34 25.13 4.09
N SER A 38 4.62 24.09 3.67
CA SER A 38 4.53 22.80 4.36
C SER A 38 5.24 21.67 3.61
N LYS A 39 5.59 21.88 2.33
CA LYS A 39 6.22 20.87 1.48
C LYS A 39 7.62 20.50 1.98
N LEU A 40 7.89 19.21 2.01
CA LEU A 40 9.22 18.67 2.24
C LEU A 40 9.97 18.64 0.92
N SER A 41 11.04 19.43 0.84
CA SER A 41 11.99 19.37 -0.25
C SER A 41 13.29 18.73 0.23
N VAL A 42 13.92 17.98 -0.68
CA VAL A 42 15.23 17.40 -0.45
C VAL A 42 16.16 17.81 -1.60
N SER A 43 17.40 18.18 -1.27
CA SER A 43 18.42 18.40 -2.29
C SER A 43 18.76 17.06 -2.94
N GLN A 44 18.53 16.96 -4.24
CA GLN A 44 18.65 15.70 -4.99
C GLN A 44 20.08 15.55 -5.54
N THR A 45 21.02 15.14 -4.70
CA THR A 45 22.35 14.69 -5.14
C THR A 45 22.46 13.18 -5.01
N VAL A 46 22.00 12.47 -6.03
CA VAL A 46 22.04 11.00 -6.08
C VAL A 46 23.10 10.58 -7.11
N SER A 47 24.04 9.72 -6.71
CA SER A 47 25.00 9.12 -7.64
C SER A 47 24.25 8.21 -8.64
N PHE A 48 24.64 8.22 -9.91
CA PHE A 48 24.10 7.32 -10.94
C PHE A 48 24.07 5.85 -10.48
N PHE A 49 25.06 5.44 -9.69
CA PHE A 49 25.14 4.09 -9.11
C PHE A 49 24.03 3.77 -8.10
N ALA A 50 23.52 4.76 -7.35
CA ALA A 50 22.39 4.55 -6.44
C ALA A 50 21.07 4.36 -7.21
N ILE A 51 20.90 5.07 -8.34
CA ILE A 51 19.77 4.87 -9.25
C ILE A 51 19.83 3.48 -9.90
N VAL A 52 21.02 3.05 -10.33
CA VAL A 52 21.24 1.71 -10.92
C VAL A 52 21.04 0.60 -9.88
N TYR A 53 21.50 0.79 -8.64
CA TYR A 53 21.28 -0.18 -7.56
C TYR A 53 19.80 -0.34 -7.20
N GLU A 54 19.05 0.76 -7.11
CA GLU A 54 17.59 0.70 -6.89
C GLU A 54 16.86 0.05 -8.07
N LYS A 55 17.27 0.32 -9.32
CA LYS A 55 16.70 -0.37 -10.50
C LYS A 55 17.00 -1.87 -10.51
N LEU A 56 18.23 -2.28 -10.17
CA LEU A 56 18.62 -3.69 -10.08
C LEU A 56 17.90 -4.40 -8.93
N ARG A 57 17.74 -3.75 -7.78
CA ARG A 57 16.96 -4.26 -6.65
C ARG A 57 15.48 -4.45 -7.02
N ASN A 58 14.86 -3.46 -7.66
CA ASN A 58 13.47 -3.52 -8.11
C ASN A 58 13.24 -4.60 -9.20
N ALA A 59 14.22 -4.81 -10.08
CA ALA A 59 14.14 -5.81 -11.16
C ALA A 59 14.21 -7.26 -10.64
N VAL A 60 14.90 -7.51 -9.53
CA VAL A 60 14.95 -8.82 -8.87
C VAL A 60 13.64 -9.14 -8.14
N GLU A 61 12.86 -8.13 -7.75
CA GLU A 61 11.71 -8.31 -6.85
C GLU A 61 10.35 -8.48 -7.53
N TYR A 62 10.22 -8.37 -8.87
CA TYR A 62 9.00 -8.60 -9.67
C TYR A 62 7.67 -8.34 -8.90
N ARG A 63 7.54 -7.13 -8.38
CA ARG A 63 6.49 -6.71 -7.43
C ARG A 63 5.77 -5.50 -8.01
N GLU A 64 4.45 -5.44 -7.84
CA GLU A 64 3.64 -4.26 -8.18
C GLU A 64 4.14 -3.03 -7.40
N ASP A 65 3.95 -1.82 -7.93
CA ASP A 65 4.55 -0.58 -7.39
C ASP A 65 4.32 -0.37 -5.88
N HIS A 66 3.14 -0.77 -5.38
CA HIS A 66 2.79 -0.66 -3.97
C HIS A 66 3.61 -1.62 -3.08
N LEU A 67 3.94 -2.82 -3.58
CA LEU A 67 4.76 -3.80 -2.87
C LEU A 67 6.23 -3.34 -2.77
N ILE A 68 6.72 -2.69 -3.82
CA ILE A 68 8.04 -2.06 -3.82
C ILE A 68 8.09 -0.95 -2.76
N ARG A 69 7.06 -0.08 -2.70
CA ARG A 69 6.97 0.97 -1.69
C ARG A 69 6.89 0.41 -0.26
N ARG A 70 6.09 -0.63 -0.02
CA ARG A 70 6.00 -1.29 1.29
C ARG A 70 7.34 -1.86 1.73
N ALA A 71 8.01 -2.61 0.86
CA ALA A 71 9.33 -3.17 1.16
C ALA A 71 10.37 -2.07 1.45
N ALA A 72 10.31 -0.94 0.73
CA ALA A 72 11.17 0.20 0.97
C ALA A 72 10.91 0.88 2.31
N ILE A 73 9.63 1.16 2.63
CA ILE A 73 9.19 1.71 3.91
C ILE A 73 9.69 0.82 5.06
N GLU A 74 9.44 -0.49 4.97
CA GLU A 74 9.85 -1.46 5.98
C GLU A 74 11.37 -1.45 6.20
N ARG A 75 12.15 -1.52 5.11
CA ARG A 75 13.62 -1.48 5.17
C ARG A 75 14.13 -0.21 5.85
N ILE A 76 13.61 0.95 5.43
CA ILE A 76 14.05 2.25 5.95
C ILE A 76 13.72 2.32 7.45
N ILE A 77 12.50 1.99 7.84
CA ILE A 77 12.05 2.05 9.23
C ILE A 77 12.84 1.08 10.11
N ARG A 78 13.03 -0.18 9.70
CA ARG A 78 13.81 -1.15 10.48
C ARG A 78 15.21 -0.62 10.74
N ARG A 79 15.90 -0.14 9.71
CA ARG A 79 17.24 0.43 9.85
C ARG A 79 17.25 1.67 10.76
N ARG A 80 16.26 2.55 10.62
CA ARG A 80 16.12 3.78 11.43
C ARG A 80 15.88 3.45 12.90
N LEU A 81 14.95 2.55 13.20
CA LEU A 81 14.61 2.17 14.58
C LEU A 81 15.68 1.28 15.24
N MET A 82 16.55 0.63 14.47
CA MET A 82 17.76 0.01 15.02
C MET A 82 18.75 1.06 15.55
N LEU A 83 18.85 2.21 14.89
CA LEU A 83 19.75 3.30 15.28
C LEU A 83 19.12 4.24 16.34
N ASN A 84 17.81 4.45 16.25
CA ASN A 84 17.03 5.27 17.17
C ASN A 84 15.79 4.49 17.65
N PRO A 85 15.93 3.62 18.68
CA PRO A 85 14.85 2.77 19.16
C PRO A 85 13.64 3.53 19.74
N GLU A 86 13.83 4.78 20.16
CA GLU A 86 12.74 5.64 20.66
C GLU A 86 11.92 6.27 19.53
N GLY A 87 12.37 6.20 18.28
CA GLY A 87 11.64 6.66 17.10
C GLY A 87 11.40 8.17 17.01
N ARG A 88 11.94 8.97 17.93
CA ARG A 88 11.71 10.42 17.96
C ARG A 88 12.28 11.10 16.73
N GLY A 89 11.43 11.79 15.97
CA GLY A 89 11.81 12.50 14.74
C GLY A 89 12.01 11.58 13.54
N GLU A 90 11.75 10.27 13.66
CA GLU A 90 11.94 9.34 12.56
C GLU A 90 10.87 9.45 11.47
N GLY A 91 9.74 10.12 11.74
CA GLY A 91 8.73 10.40 10.73
C GLY A 91 9.27 11.21 9.56
N GLU A 92 9.90 12.36 9.83
CA GLU A 92 10.46 13.22 8.77
C GLU A 92 11.61 12.54 8.03
N ASN A 93 12.47 11.88 8.79
CA ASN A 93 13.61 11.12 8.31
C ASN A 93 13.22 10.01 7.33
N LEU A 94 12.14 9.27 7.61
CA LEU A 94 11.55 8.30 6.71
C LEU A 94 11.11 8.97 5.41
N LEU A 95 10.32 10.06 5.50
CA LEU A 95 9.81 10.75 4.31
C LEU A 95 10.92 11.29 3.43
N ARG A 96 11.96 11.89 4.03
CA ARG A 96 13.13 12.41 3.29
C ARG A 96 13.85 11.32 2.51
N GLU A 97 14.01 10.14 3.09
CA GLU A 97 14.61 9.02 2.37
C GLU A 97 13.74 8.46 1.27
N LEU A 98 12.43 8.38 1.48
CA LEU A 98 11.49 7.96 0.43
C LEU A 98 11.51 8.92 -0.77
N LEU A 99 11.65 10.22 -0.52
CA LEU A 99 11.83 11.25 -1.56
C LEU A 99 13.19 11.12 -2.25
N TRP A 100 14.28 10.94 -1.50
CA TRP A 100 15.62 10.73 -2.08
C TRP A 100 15.70 9.48 -2.96
N ALA A 101 15.07 8.39 -2.53
CA ALA A 101 15.02 7.13 -3.27
C ALA A 101 13.99 7.13 -4.42
N ARG A 102 13.27 8.24 -4.64
CA ARG A 102 12.27 8.42 -5.70
C ARG A 102 11.09 7.44 -5.65
N TYR A 103 10.73 6.98 -4.45
CA TYR A 103 9.46 6.27 -4.26
C TYR A 103 8.26 7.22 -4.28
N PHE A 104 8.50 8.51 -4.05
CA PHE A 104 7.55 9.61 -4.16
C PHE A 104 8.21 10.79 -4.89
N ASP A 105 7.39 11.59 -5.59
CA ASP A 105 7.85 12.79 -6.28
C ASP A 105 8.32 13.84 -5.27
N ASN A 106 9.30 14.67 -5.66
CA ASN A 106 9.73 15.78 -4.82
C ASN A 106 8.55 16.71 -4.53
N GLU A 107 8.51 17.28 -3.31
CA GLU A 107 7.44 18.17 -2.86
C GLU A 107 6.03 17.53 -2.79
N SER A 108 5.90 16.22 -2.99
CA SER A 108 4.60 15.52 -2.86
C SER A 108 4.19 15.23 -1.41
N LEU A 109 5.13 15.35 -0.48
CA LEU A 109 4.96 15.07 0.96
C LEU A 109 5.25 16.32 1.78
N GLY A 110 4.59 16.48 2.92
CA GLY A 110 4.70 17.69 3.74
C GLY A 110 4.68 17.47 5.25
N SER A 111 4.62 18.57 6.00
CA SER A 111 4.61 18.56 7.48
C SER A 111 3.48 17.72 8.07
N ASP A 112 2.30 17.75 7.46
CA ASP A 112 1.15 16.95 7.92
C ASP A 112 1.42 15.46 7.80
N ASP A 113 2.14 15.04 6.76
CA ASP A 113 2.55 13.64 6.60
C ASP A 113 3.58 13.27 7.66
N THR A 114 4.56 14.15 7.93
CA THR A 114 5.54 13.95 9.01
C THR A 114 4.84 13.71 10.34
N VAL A 115 3.86 14.54 10.69
CA VAL A 115 3.12 14.42 11.96
C VAL A 115 2.37 13.09 12.00
N LYS A 116 1.63 12.73 10.94
CA LYS A 116 0.88 11.47 10.87
C LYS A 116 1.78 10.26 10.97
N ILE A 117 2.89 10.25 10.24
CA ILE A 117 3.85 9.15 10.28
C ILE A 117 4.49 9.05 11.67
N GLN A 118 4.86 10.16 12.30
CA GLN A 118 5.41 10.13 13.66
C GLN A 118 4.40 9.54 14.65
N GLN A 119 3.12 9.93 14.58
CA GLN A 119 2.07 9.36 15.43
C GLN A 119 1.92 7.84 15.24
N ILE A 120 2.05 7.36 14.00
CA ILE A 120 2.03 5.93 13.70
C ILE A 120 3.22 5.23 14.36
N LEU A 121 4.44 5.74 14.17
CA LEU A 121 5.65 5.18 14.79
C LEU A 121 5.51 5.11 16.32
N ASP A 122 5.10 6.21 16.95
CA ASP A 122 4.94 6.31 18.40
C ASP A 122 3.91 5.29 18.91
N LYS A 123 2.79 5.14 18.20
CA LYS A 123 1.74 4.16 18.51
C LYS A 123 2.27 2.73 18.49
N TYR A 124 2.93 2.31 17.40
CA TYR A 124 3.42 0.94 17.27
C TYR A 124 4.58 0.64 18.21
N LEU A 125 5.47 1.61 18.46
CA LEU A 125 6.54 1.47 19.45
C LEU A 125 6.00 1.33 20.87
N LEU A 126 4.96 2.07 21.23
CA LEU A 126 4.28 1.94 22.52
C LEU A 126 3.66 0.56 22.68
N VAL A 127 2.91 0.09 21.67
CA VAL A 127 2.31 -1.26 21.68
C VAL A 127 3.41 -2.32 21.81
N ARG A 128 4.50 -2.19 21.04
CA ARG A 128 5.65 -3.09 21.07
C ARG A 128 6.23 -3.24 22.47
N LYS A 129 6.45 -2.12 23.17
CA LYS A 129 6.98 -2.11 24.55
C LYS A 129 6.08 -2.92 25.51
N HIS A 130 4.76 -2.86 25.35
CA HIS A 130 3.83 -3.57 26.23
C HIS A 130 3.66 -5.05 25.89
N ILE A 131 3.64 -5.41 24.60
CA ILE A 131 3.30 -6.79 24.20
C ILE A 131 4.50 -7.72 24.16
N ILE A 132 5.73 -7.20 23.99
CA ILE A 132 6.95 -8.02 23.87
C ILE A 132 7.54 -8.34 25.25
N THR A 133 7.35 -7.46 26.24
CA THR A 133 7.95 -7.61 27.57
C THR A 133 7.46 -8.87 28.27
N GLY A 134 8.40 -9.69 28.77
CA GLY A 134 8.10 -10.91 29.53
C GLY A 134 7.77 -12.15 28.69
N ARG A 135 7.98 -12.11 27.36
CA ARG A 135 7.77 -13.27 26.46
C ARG A 135 9.09 -13.95 26.07
N ASP A 136 9.02 -15.18 25.59
CA ASP A 136 10.17 -15.90 25.00
C ASP A 136 10.67 -15.24 23.70
N LEU A 137 11.91 -15.57 23.30
CA LEU A 137 12.57 -14.96 22.15
C LEU A 137 11.82 -15.17 20.83
N ASP A 138 11.27 -16.37 20.61
CA ASP A 138 10.57 -16.72 19.37
C ASP A 138 9.29 -15.88 19.22
N THR A 139 8.52 -15.74 20.31
CA THR A 139 7.31 -14.92 20.35
C THR A 139 7.64 -13.44 20.22
N GLN A 140 8.72 -12.96 20.85
CA GLN A 140 9.17 -11.58 20.68
C GLN A 140 9.53 -11.27 19.22
N GLN A 141 10.21 -12.20 18.54
CA GLN A 141 10.57 -12.06 17.13
C GLN A 141 9.33 -12.05 16.24
N PHE A 142 8.41 -13.00 16.44
CA PHE A 142 7.15 -13.08 15.69
C PHE A 142 6.30 -11.80 15.86
N LEU A 143 6.05 -11.38 17.10
CA LEU A 143 5.27 -10.17 17.38
C LEU A 143 5.97 -8.90 16.88
N GLY A 144 7.30 -8.85 17.00
CA GLY A 144 8.10 -7.75 16.47
C GLY A 144 7.92 -7.61 14.97
N GLN A 145 8.08 -8.72 14.23
CA GLN A 145 7.86 -8.75 12.78
C GLN A 145 6.44 -8.33 12.42
N TYR A 146 5.44 -8.93 13.08
CA TYR A 146 4.04 -8.63 12.84
C TYR A 146 3.70 -7.14 13.05
N LEU A 147 4.23 -6.51 14.09
CA LEU A 147 4.06 -5.07 14.32
C LEU A 147 4.72 -4.21 13.24
N TYR A 148 5.89 -4.60 12.75
CA TYR A 148 6.52 -3.91 11.62
C TYR A 148 5.70 -4.02 10.34
N ASP A 149 5.11 -5.18 10.07
CA ASP A 149 4.27 -5.40 8.89
C ASP A 149 3.01 -4.52 8.94
N LEU A 150 2.34 -4.47 10.10
CA LEU A 150 1.18 -3.60 10.33
C LEU A 150 1.53 -2.11 10.20
N MET A 151 2.63 -1.69 10.85
CA MET A 151 3.11 -0.31 10.78
C MET A 151 3.45 0.10 9.35
N THR A 152 4.11 -0.76 8.59
CA THR A 152 4.46 -0.53 7.18
C THR A 152 3.20 -0.39 6.32
N CYS A 153 2.20 -1.25 6.53
CA CYS A 153 0.93 -1.17 5.82
C CYS A 153 0.23 0.17 6.10
N GLU A 154 0.11 0.57 7.36
CA GLU A 154 -0.58 1.81 7.74
C GLU A 154 0.12 3.05 7.18
N ILE A 155 1.47 3.07 7.18
CA ILE A 155 2.24 4.16 6.59
C ILE A 155 2.01 4.22 5.07
N GLU A 156 2.04 3.09 4.37
CA GLU A 156 1.79 3.07 2.93
C GLU A 156 0.38 3.55 2.59
N GLU A 157 -0.62 3.18 3.38
CA GLU A 157 -2.01 3.62 3.19
C GLU A 157 -2.17 5.14 3.36
N ILE A 158 -1.48 5.74 4.34
CA ILE A 158 -1.47 7.20 4.53
C ILE A 158 -0.75 7.92 3.40
N LEU A 159 0.35 7.36 2.91
CA LEU A 159 1.15 8.00 1.86
C LEU A 159 0.54 7.83 0.46
N SER A 160 -0.20 6.74 0.20
CA SER A 160 -0.74 6.39 -1.13
C SER A 160 -2.24 6.02 -1.11
N PRO A 161 -3.13 6.89 -0.61
CA PRO A 161 -4.55 6.57 -0.42
C PRO A 161 -5.29 6.23 -1.73
N GLU A 162 -4.92 6.86 -2.85
CA GLU A 162 -5.51 6.53 -4.16
C GLU A 162 -5.23 5.10 -4.58
N THR A 163 -3.98 4.66 -4.45
CA THR A 163 -3.55 3.32 -4.83
C THR A 163 -4.35 2.30 -4.04
N VAL A 164 -4.41 2.48 -2.72
CA VAL A 164 -5.14 1.59 -1.81
C VAL A 164 -6.64 1.55 -2.12
N THR A 165 -7.27 2.70 -2.32
CA THR A 165 -8.71 2.78 -2.65
C THR A 165 -9.02 2.10 -3.98
N ARG A 166 -8.11 2.23 -4.96
CA ARG A 166 -8.23 1.57 -6.26
C ARG A 166 -8.14 0.04 -6.12
N TYR A 167 -7.14 -0.47 -5.39
CA TYR A 167 -6.99 -1.91 -5.14
C TYR A 167 -8.19 -2.49 -4.37
N ALA A 168 -8.68 -1.79 -3.34
CA ALA A 168 -9.87 -2.19 -2.59
C ALA A 168 -11.12 -2.25 -3.49
N SER A 169 -11.28 -1.26 -4.37
CA SER A 169 -12.40 -1.20 -5.32
C SER A 169 -12.37 -2.37 -6.31
N PHE A 170 -11.19 -2.70 -6.85
CA PHE A 170 -11.03 -3.87 -7.72
C PHE A 170 -11.25 -5.18 -6.99
N THR A 171 -10.69 -5.33 -5.79
CA THR A 171 -10.87 -6.50 -4.93
C THR A 171 -12.36 -6.77 -4.70
N PHE A 172 -13.08 -5.73 -4.28
CA PHE A 172 -14.52 -5.81 -4.04
C PHE A 172 -15.31 -6.12 -5.32
N PHE A 173 -14.93 -5.51 -6.45
CA PHE A 173 -15.57 -5.80 -7.74
C PHE A 173 -15.42 -7.27 -8.12
N ILE A 174 -14.20 -7.82 -8.08
CA ILE A 174 -13.96 -9.22 -8.42
C ILE A 174 -14.72 -10.13 -7.47
N TYR A 175 -14.68 -9.84 -6.16
CA TYR A 175 -15.44 -10.56 -5.15
C TYR A 175 -16.93 -10.61 -5.49
N GLN A 176 -17.57 -9.47 -5.76
CA GLN A 176 -19.00 -9.42 -6.06
C GLN A 176 -19.39 -10.15 -7.36
N VAL A 177 -18.53 -10.09 -8.37
CA VAL A 177 -18.77 -10.75 -9.67
C VAL A 177 -18.61 -12.27 -9.58
N LEU A 178 -17.70 -12.75 -8.74
CA LEU A 178 -17.32 -14.16 -8.68
C LEU A 178 -17.93 -14.95 -7.50
N ARG A 179 -18.29 -14.31 -6.38
CA ARG A 179 -18.79 -15.02 -5.17
C ARG A 179 -19.96 -15.98 -5.44
N LYS A 180 -20.86 -15.60 -6.36
CA LYS A 180 -22.02 -16.43 -6.77
C LYS A 180 -21.68 -17.49 -7.83
N LYS A 181 -20.50 -17.41 -8.44
CA LYS A 181 -20.03 -18.32 -9.49
C LYS A 181 -19.07 -19.39 -8.95
N ILE A 182 -18.52 -19.18 -7.75
CA ILE A 182 -17.63 -20.11 -7.08
C ILE A 182 -18.46 -21.02 -6.19
N LYS A 183 -18.18 -22.33 -6.27
CA LYS A 183 -18.66 -23.33 -5.31
C LYS A 183 -17.44 -24.03 -4.73
N ILE A 184 -17.38 -24.12 -3.41
CA ILE A 184 -16.38 -24.90 -2.70
C ILE A 184 -17.15 -25.97 -1.94
N GLU A 185 -16.89 -27.23 -2.24
CA GLU A 185 -17.59 -28.35 -1.61
C GLU A 185 -17.20 -28.46 -0.13
N GLY A 186 -18.18 -28.78 0.71
CA GLY A 186 -17.95 -29.01 2.14
C GLY A 186 -17.81 -27.75 3.02
N LEU A 187 -18.15 -26.57 2.51
CA LEU A 187 -18.15 -25.32 3.28
C LEU A 187 -19.52 -24.67 3.32
N GLU A 188 -19.85 -24.08 4.47
CA GLU A 188 -20.98 -23.16 4.61
C GLU A 188 -20.73 -21.87 3.80
N GLU A 189 -21.80 -21.19 3.36
CA GLU A 189 -21.68 -20.02 2.46
C GLU A 189 -20.86 -18.88 3.09
N ASP A 190 -20.99 -18.66 4.40
CA ASP A 190 -20.21 -17.64 5.13
C ASP A 190 -18.71 -17.98 5.17
N GLN A 191 -18.39 -19.25 5.37
CA GLN A 191 -17.00 -19.73 5.36
C GLN A 191 -16.42 -19.58 3.96
N LYS A 192 -17.17 -19.99 2.94
CA LYS A 192 -16.80 -19.84 1.54
C LYS A 192 -16.51 -18.38 1.18
N ASP A 193 -17.38 -17.46 1.58
CA ASP A 193 -17.21 -16.02 1.34
C ASP A 193 -15.92 -15.50 2.02
N ALA A 194 -15.65 -15.90 3.25
CA ALA A 194 -14.42 -15.54 3.98
C ALA A 194 -13.14 -16.11 3.34
N PHE A 195 -13.14 -17.40 3.00
CA PHE A 195 -12.01 -18.04 2.31
C PHE A 195 -11.77 -17.42 0.94
N PHE A 196 -12.84 -17.15 0.18
CA PHE A 196 -12.72 -16.56 -1.14
C PHE A 196 -12.16 -15.13 -1.06
N LEU A 197 -12.65 -14.30 -0.14
CA LEU A 197 -12.12 -12.95 0.06
C LEU A 197 -10.64 -12.99 0.46
N THR A 198 -10.26 -13.90 1.38
CA THR A 198 -8.87 -14.06 1.82
C THR A 198 -7.95 -14.53 0.68
N ALA A 199 -8.40 -15.48 -0.14
CA ALA A 199 -7.66 -15.96 -1.30
C ALA A 199 -7.48 -14.86 -2.35
N LEU A 200 -8.51 -14.01 -2.52
CA LEU A 200 -8.48 -12.89 -3.44
C LEU A 200 -7.50 -11.81 -2.97
N GLU A 201 -7.55 -11.44 -1.68
CA GLU A 201 -6.57 -10.55 -1.07
C GLU A 201 -5.15 -11.11 -1.20
N LYS A 202 -4.94 -12.40 -0.94
CA LYS A 202 -3.61 -13.02 -1.08
C LYS A 202 -3.10 -12.99 -2.52
N THR A 203 -3.97 -13.22 -3.50
CA THR A 203 -3.59 -13.32 -4.91
C THR A 203 -3.42 -11.95 -5.56
N TYR A 204 -4.32 -11.01 -5.24
CA TYR A 204 -4.38 -9.68 -5.85
C TYR A 204 -3.53 -8.65 -5.09
N ARG A 205 -3.40 -8.79 -3.77
CA ARG A 205 -2.57 -7.88 -2.94
C ARG A 205 -1.14 -8.39 -2.75
N ARG A 206 -0.82 -9.66 -3.08
CA ARG A 206 0.50 -10.31 -2.90
C ARG A 206 1.31 -9.73 -1.71
N SER A 207 0.72 -9.75 -0.51
CA SER A 207 1.46 -9.55 0.74
C SER A 207 2.31 -10.78 1.03
#